data_AF-A0A7C0UHR8-F1
#
_entry.id   AF-A0A7C0UHR8-F1
#
_cell.length_a   1.000
_cell.length_b   1.000
_cell.length_c   1.000
_cell.angle_alpha   90.00
_cell.angle_beta   90.00
_cell.angle_gamma   90.00
#
_symmetry.space_group_name_H-M   'P 1'
#
loop_
_entity.id
_entity.type
_entity.pdbx_description
1 polymer ?
#
loop_
_entity_poly.entity_id
_entity_poly.type
_entity_poly.pdbx_seq_one_letter_code
_entity_poly.pdbx_strand_id
1 'polypeptide(L)'
;MKKREVDLRTAGKTIINQLGVVLRTGHLHDIDNVAVIDAIEKFLNLLNPITEAEGSLRIDLVGEFFYINDSRVRYPLEYMLNFDYLLREFQKRELGTVIFESQLRIDDLKAFLKVFINATYSSTPYEAMETSLESIQNIRIDKLKKIKEDGDIDQRRIVKKTYFNAVSFTEGVMNKLKAGEKVNMKVAKRVVESMVDLILSEEQLLVGMTAIKDYDEYTYHHSVNVSVLSIAIGQKIGLSRKALTELGLVALFHDIGKMEIPKEILNKPTAFTEEEWRVIKRHPYWGACTILKLKGIDRTSIR
;
A
#
# COMPACT_ATOMS: atom_id res chain seq x y z
N MET A 1 34.76 -26.73 5.17
CA MET A 1 33.42 -26.83 4.55
C MET A 1 32.41 -26.15 5.48
N LYS A 2 32.10 -24.87 5.25
CA LYS A 2 31.08 -24.13 6.03
C LYS A 2 29.74 -24.27 5.30
N LYS A 3 28.77 -24.95 5.91
CA LYS A 3 27.35 -24.92 5.50
C LYS A 3 26.92 -23.45 5.39
N ARG A 4 26.44 -23.03 4.22
CA ARG A 4 25.68 -21.79 4.07
C ARG A 4 24.36 -22.02 4.81
N GLU A 5 24.22 -21.49 6.01
CA GLU A 5 22.88 -21.13 6.51
C GLU A 5 22.29 -20.19 5.46
N VAL A 6 21.32 -20.66 4.69
CA VAL A 6 20.49 -19.77 3.90
C VAL A 6 19.81 -18.87 4.91
N ASP A 7 20.16 -17.60 4.93
CA ASP A 7 19.55 -16.64 5.84
C ASP A 7 18.08 -16.46 5.44
N LEU A 8 17.22 -17.31 6.02
CA LEU A 8 15.78 -17.34 5.79
C LEU A 8 15.13 -15.98 6.02
N ARG A 9 15.70 -15.15 6.91
CA ARG A 9 15.21 -13.78 7.16
C ARG A 9 15.40 -12.89 5.95
N THR A 10 16.50 -13.04 5.22
CA THR A 10 16.80 -12.26 4.01
C THR A 10 16.13 -12.86 2.78
N ALA A 11 16.03 -14.19 2.69
CA ALA A 11 15.39 -14.88 1.58
C ALA A 11 13.86 -14.74 1.58
N GLY A 12 13.24 -14.66 2.76
CA GLY A 12 11.78 -14.72 2.89
C GLY A 12 11.02 -13.64 2.13
N LYS A 13 11.52 -12.39 2.13
CA LYS A 13 10.91 -11.29 1.35
C LYS A 13 10.92 -11.56 -0.16
N THR A 14 12.00 -12.14 -0.67
CA THR A 14 12.16 -12.46 -2.09
C THR A 14 11.25 -13.61 -2.49
N ILE A 15 11.11 -14.62 -1.61
CA ILE A 15 10.20 -15.77 -1.81
C ILE A 15 8.76 -15.30 -1.89
N ILE A 16 8.30 -14.49 -0.93
CA ILE A 16 6.93 -13.95 -0.93
C ILE A 16 6.68 -13.08 -2.17
N ASN A 17 7.63 -12.19 -2.50
CA ASN A 17 7.51 -11.36 -3.70
C ASN A 17 7.41 -12.22 -4.96
N GLN A 18 8.29 -13.22 -5.10
CA GLN A 18 8.34 -14.07 -6.29
C GLN A 18 7.10 -14.96 -6.40
N LEU A 19 6.55 -15.46 -5.28
CA LEU A 19 5.26 -16.15 -5.28
C LEU A 19 4.14 -15.23 -5.80
N GLY A 20 4.10 -13.98 -5.34
CA GLY A 20 3.17 -12.97 -5.86
C GLY A 20 3.31 -12.77 -7.38
N VAL A 21 4.55 -12.70 -7.89
CA VAL A 21 4.83 -12.61 -9.33
C VAL A 21 4.31 -13.85 -10.08
N VAL A 22 4.60 -15.05 -9.60
CA VAL A 22 4.15 -16.32 -10.22
C VAL A 22 2.63 -16.36 -10.33
N LEU A 23 1.92 -16.11 -9.22
CA LEU A 23 0.46 -16.14 -9.18
C LEU A 23 -0.19 -15.06 -10.05
N ARG A 24 0.42 -13.87 -10.13
CA ARG A 24 -0.07 -12.76 -10.94
C ARG A 24 0.13 -13.02 -12.43
N THR A 25 1.31 -13.47 -12.83
CA THR A 25 1.62 -13.81 -14.23
C THR A 25 0.76 -14.98 -14.71
N GLY A 26 0.54 -15.99 -13.86
CA GLY A 26 -0.35 -17.11 -14.17
C GLY A 26 -1.82 -16.71 -14.34
N HIS A 27 -2.28 -15.64 -13.69
CA HIS A 27 -3.63 -15.10 -13.93
C HIS A 27 -3.76 -14.36 -15.27
N LEU A 28 -2.66 -13.82 -15.80
CA LEU A 28 -2.65 -12.99 -17.01
C LEU A 28 -2.42 -13.78 -18.29
N HIS A 29 -1.78 -14.95 -18.19
CA HIS A 29 -1.32 -15.72 -19.32
C HIS A 29 -1.67 -17.20 -19.17
N ASP A 30 -1.69 -17.91 -20.29
CA ASP A 30 -1.76 -19.38 -20.27
C ASP A 30 -0.56 -19.97 -19.50
N ILE A 31 -0.77 -21.12 -18.86
CA ILE A 31 0.23 -21.73 -18.01
C ILE A 31 1.46 -22.28 -18.74
N ASP A 32 1.32 -22.54 -20.03
CA ASP A 32 2.42 -22.93 -20.91
C ASP A 32 3.10 -21.73 -21.57
N ASN A 33 2.69 -20.50 -21.22
CA ASN A 33 3.34 -19.28 -21.67
C ASN A 33 4.76 -19.15 -21.10
N VAL A 34 5.69 -18.69 -21.93
CA VAL A 34 7.10 -18.47 -21.58
C VAL A 34 7.27 -17.58 -20.35
N ALA A 35 6.48 -16.51 -20.21
CA ALA A 35 6.58 -15.62 -19.04
C ALA A 35 6.16 -16.30 -17.73
N VAL A 36 5.20 -17.22 -17.78
CA VAL A 36 4.77 -18.01 -16.61
C VAL A 36 5.86 -19.02 -16.25
N ILE A 37 6.40 -19.72 -17.26
CA ILE A 37 7.51 -20.68 -17.10
C ILE A 37 8.73 -19.99 -16.47
N ASP A 38 9.17 -18.85 -17.00
CA ASP A 38 10.27 -18.05 -16.45
C ASP A 38 10.04 -17.63 -14.99
N ALA A 39 8.81 -17.24 -14.65
CA ALA A 39 8.45 -16.85 -13.29
C ALA A 39 8.52 -18.05 -12.33
N ILE A 40 8.03 -19.23 -12.77
CA ILE A 40 8.08 -20.48 -12.02
C ILE A 40 9.53 -20.91 -11.80
N GLU A 41 10.38 -20.90 -12.83
CA GLU A 41 11.79 -21.29 -12.71
C GLU A 41 12.54 -20.41 -11.71
N LYS A 42 12.32 -19.09 -11.76
CA LYS A 42 12.87 -18.15 -10.76
C LYS A 42 12.41 -18.48 -9.34
N PHE A 43 11.16 -18.91 -9.18
CA PHE A 43 10.64 -19.29 -7.87
C PHE A 43 11.21 -20.63 -7.38
N LEU A 44 11.32 -21.63 -8.26
CA LEU A 44 11.96 -22.92 -7.94
C LEU A 44 13.42 -22.76 -7.53
N ASN A 45 14.16 -21.86 -8.20
CA ASN A 45 15.55 -21.54 -7.84
C ASN A 45 15.68 -20.93 -6.43
N LEU A 46 14.61 -20.32 -5.89
CA LEU A 46 14.55 -19.84 -4.52
C LEU A 46 14.09 -20.94 -3.53
N LEU A 47 13.10 -21.75 -3.92
CA LEU A 47 12.50 -22.76 -3.05
C LEU A 47 13.38 -24.00 -2.87
N ASN A 48 13.88 -24.59 -3.97
CA ASN A 48 14.52 -25.90 -3.96
C ASN A 48 15.77 -25.97 -3.04
N PRO A 49 16.64 -24.95 -2.97
CA PRO A 49 17.75 -24.98 -2.01
C PRO A 49 17.29 -25.02 -0.54
N ILE A 50 16.12 -24.46 -0.23
CA ILE A 50 15.57 -24.44 1.13
C ILE A 50 14.86 -25.76 1.43
N THR A 51 14.04 -26.27 0.51
CA THR A 51 13.37 -27.56 0.71
C THR A 51 14.36 -28.73 0.75
N GLU A 52 15.49 -28.65 0.04
CA GLU A 52 16.59 -29.62 0.16
C GLU A 52 17.29 -29.55 1.52
N ALA A 53 17.44 -28.34 2.10
CA ALA A 53 18.12 -28.15 3.38
C ALA A 53 17.24 -28.45 4.60
N GLU A 54 15.95 -28.10 4.54
CA GLU A 54 15.01 -28.11 5.69
C GLU A 54 13.88 -29.14 5.52
N GLY A 55 13.81 -29.84 4.39
CA GLY A 55 12.78 -30.82 4.04
C GLY A 55 11.47 -30.20 3.55
N SER A 56 11.14 -28.98 3.98
CA SER A 56 9.97 -28.24 3.54
C SER A 56 10.13 -26.73 3.69
N LEU A 57 9.33 -25.98 2.94
CA LEU A 57 9.12 -24.56 3.13
C LEU A 57 7.64 -24.29 3.34
N ARG A 58 7.29 -23.79 4.52
CA ARG A 58 5.94 -23.39 4.91
C ARG A 58 5.78 -21.89 4.76
N ILE A 59 4.74 -21.46 4.05
CA ILE A 59 4.27 -20.07 4.00
C ILE A 59 2.94 -19.98 4.72
N ASP A 60 2.90 -19.28 5.85
CA ASP A 60 1.67 -19.08 6.64
C ASP A 60 1.18 -17.65 6.52
N LEU A 61 -0.11 -17.46 6.28
CA LEU A 61 -0.81 -16.19 6.46
C LEU A 61 -1.45 -16.16 7.86
N VAL A 62 -0.91 -15.31 8.72
CA VAL A 62 -1.38 -15.09 10.09
C VAL A 62 -1.83 -13.64 10.20
N GLY A 63 -3.15 -13.43 10.15
CA GLY A 63 -3.75 -12.10 10.03
C GLY A 63 -3.43 -11.47 8.68
N GLU A 64 -2.63 -10.40 8.70
CA GLU A 64 -2.17 -9.70 7.50
C GLU A 64 -0.66 -9.89 7.26
N PHE A 65 -0.03 -10.94 7.80
CA PHE A 65 1.42 -11.15 7.66
C PHE A 65 1.73 -12.56 7.17
N PHE A 66 2.68 -12.66 6.23
CA PHE A 66 3.28 -13.94 5.89
C PHE A 66 4.44 -14.28 6.80
N TYR A 67 4.48 -15.55 7.20
CA TYR A 67 5.58 -16.18 7.89
C TYR A 67 6.18 -17.25 6.97
N ILE A 68 7.49 -17.40 7.00
CA ILE A 68 8.19 -18.51 6.35
C ILE A 68 8.87 -19.32 7.46
N ASN A 69 8.52 -20.61 7.59
CA ASN A 69 9.03 -21.50 8.64
C ASN A 69 9.05 -20.79 10.02
N ASP A 70 7.88 -20.29 10.44
CA ASP A 70 7.65 -19.55 11.69
C ASP A 70 8.32 -18.16 11.82
N SER A 71 9.08 -17.72 10.80
CA SER A 71 9.72 -16.41 10.78
C SER A 71 8.87 -15.38 10.02
N ARG A 72 8.45 -14.30 10.71
CA ARG A 72 7.71 -13.19 10.10
C ARG A 72 8.53 -12.53 9.01
N VAL A 73 7.96 -12.40 7.81
CA VAL A 73 8.61 -11.73 6.69
C VAL A 73 8.42 -10.21 6.83
N ARG A 74 9.53 -9.45 6.83
CA ARG A 74 9.50 -7.97 6.81
C ARG A 74 9.54 -7.48 5.36
N TYR A 75 8.51 -6.77 4.94
CA TYR A 75 8.40 -6.29 3.55
C TYR A 75 9.05 -4.91 3.37
N PRO A 76 10.04 -4.76 2.48
CA PRO A 76 10.44 -3.45 1.99
C PRO A 76 9.35 -2.87 1.07
N LEU A 77 9.25 -1.54 1.00
CA LEU A 77 8.20 -0.83 0.25
C LEU A 77 8.13 -1.24 -1.24
N GLU A 78 9.26 -1.60 -1.83
CA GLU A 78 9.38 -2.08 -3.22
C GLU A 78 8.58 -3.35 -3.52
N TYR A 79 8.25 -4.18 -2.52
CA TYR A 79 7.48 -5.42 -2.70
C TYR A 79 6.02 -5.30 -2.26
N MET A 80 5.58 -4.10 -1.85
CA MET A 80 4.26 -3.90 -1.25
C MET A 80 3.11 -4.26 -2.19
N LEU A 81 3.24 -4.00 -3.50
CA LEU A 81 2.20 -4.31 -4.49
C LEU A 81 1.97 -5.82 -4.64
N ASN A 82 3.05 -6.61 -4.75
CA ASN A 82 2.96 -8.06 -4.87
C ASN A 82 2.49 -8.70 -3.57
N PHE A 83 2.87 -8.11 -2.43
CA PHE A 83 2.39 -8.51 -1.12
C PHE A 83 0.88 -8.28 -0.95
N ASP A 84 0.39 -7.07 -1.25
CA ASP A 84 -1.05 -6.73 -1.19
C ASP A 84 -1.88 -7.59 -2.16
N TYR A 85 -1.31 -7.93 -3.32
CA TYR A 85 -1.91 -8.90 -4.24
C TYR A 85 -2.01 -10.28 -3.59
N LEU A 86 -0.89 -10.83 -3.11
CA LEU A 86 -0.83 -12.17 -2.53
C LEU A 86 -1.76 -12.32 -1.31
N LEU A 87 -1.77 -11.31 -0.44
CA LEU A 87 -2.62 -11.25 0.75
C LEU A 87 -4.11 -11.34 0.37
N ARG A 88 -4.55 -10.53 -0.59
CA ARG A 88 -5.94 -10.57 -1.08
C ARG A 88 -6.28 -11.92 -1.71
N GLU A 89 -5.37 -12.50 -2.48
CA GLU A 89 -5.64 -13.77 -3.15
C GLU A 89 -5.71 -14.96 -2.16
N PHE A 90 -4.92 -14.94 -1.08
CA PHE A 90 -5.02 -15.91 0.01
C PHE A 90 -6.34 -15.74 0.78
N GLN A 91 -6.69 -14.51 1.17
CA GLN A 91 -7.92 -14.22 1.90
C GLN A 91 -9.18 -14.59 1.13
N LYS A 92 -9.26 -14.24 -0.16
CA LYS A 92 -10.38 -14.60 -1.03
C LYS A 92 -10.61 -16.11 -1.12
N ARG A 93 -9.55 -16.90 -0.98
CA ARG A 93 -9.60 -18.37 -1.08
C ARG A 93 -9.63 -19.06 0.28
N GLU A 94 -9.75 -18.31 1.37
CA GLU A 94 -9.62 -18.82 2.75
C GLU A 94 -8.35 -19.66 2.94
N LEU A 95 -7.27 -19.32 2.22
CA LEU A 95 -6.00 -20.04 2.23
C LEU A 95 -5.11 -19.50 3.36
N GLY A 96 -4.80 -20.37 4.32
CA GLY A 96 -3.98 -20.04 5.48
C GLY A 96 -2.52 -20.37 5.27
N THR A 97 -2.26 -21.59 4.83
CA THR A 97 -0.89 -22.11 4.70
C THR A 97 -0.68 -22.72 3.33
N VAL A 98 0.52 -22.56 2.78
CA VAL A 98 1.03 -23.34 1.65
C VAL A 98 2.36 -23.98 2.06
N ILE A 99 2.44 -25.30 1.98
CA ILE A 99 3.63 -26.07 2.32
C ILE A 99 4.19 -26.68 1.04
N PHE A 100 5.44 -26.36 0.75
CA PHE A 100 6.22 -26.93 -0.32
C PHE A 100 7.14 -28.00 0.27
N GLU A 101 6.95 -29.25 -0.11
CA GLU A 101 7.72 -30.40 0.38
C GLU A 101 8.67 -30.90 -0.70
N SER A 102 9.84 -31.41 -0.30
CA SER A 102 10.82 -32.01 -1.22
C SER A 102 11.29 -31.07 -2.34
N GLN A 103 12.04 -31.60 -3.32
CA GLN A 103 12.47 -30.85 -4.49
C GLN A 103 11.30 -30.73 -5.50
N LEU A 104 10.85 -29.50 -5.73
CA LEU A 104 9.75 -29.19 -6.63
C LEU A 104 10.21 -29.13 -8.08
N ARG A 105 9.33 -29.57 -8.98
CA ARG A 105 9.47 -29.46 -10.43
C ARG A 105 8.54 -28.38 -10.97
N ILE A 106 8.79 -27.99 -12.22
CA ILE A 106 7.92 -27.03 -12.93
C ILE A 106 6.47 -27.51 -12.99
N ASP A 107 6.26 -28.81 -13.20
CA ASP A 107 4.93 -29.41 -13.31
C ASP A 107 4.14 -29.34 -11.99
N ASP A 108 4.82 -29.43 -10.84
CA ASP A 108 4.19 -29.28 -9.52
C ASP A 108 3.60 -27.86 -9.37
N LEU A 109 4.39 -26.84 -9.71
CA LEU A 109 3.93 -25.45 -9.62
C LEU A 109 2.92 -25.07 -10.71
N LYS A 110 3.03 -25.67 -11.90
CA LYS A 110 1.97 -25.53 -12.91
C LYS A 110 0.65 -26.13 -12.42
N ALA A 111 0.68 -27.32 -11.85
CA ALA A 111 -0.51 -27.95 -11.31
C ALA A 111 -1.11 -27.09 -10.16
N PHE A 112 -0.29 -26.59 -9.24
CA PHE A 112 -0.73 -25.67 -8.19
C PHE A 112 -1.38 -24.40 -8.76
N LEU A 113 -0.76 -23.77 -9.77
CA LEU A 113 -1.32 -22.58 -10.42
C LEU A 113 -2.69 -22.84 -11.06
N LYS A 114 -2.86 -23.95 -11.77
CA LYS A 114 -4.16 -24.34 -12.34
C LYS A 114 -5.23 -24.43 -11.25
N VAL A 115 -4.91 -25.11 -10.16
CA VAL A 115 -5.83 -25.27 -9.02
C VAL A 115 -6.16 -23.91 -8.39
N PHE A 116 -5.13 -23.08 -8.15
CA PHE A 116 -5.27 -21.76 -7.55
C PHE A 116 -6.16 -20.83 -8.40
N ILE A 117 -5.98 -20.81 -9.72
CA ILE A 117 -6.76 -19.97 -10.64
C ILE A 117 -8.19 -20.48 -10.75
N ASN A 118 -8.39 -21.80 -10.87
CA ASN A 118 -9.73 -22.38 -11.00
C ASN A 118 -10.59 -22.17 -9.75
N ALA A 119 -9.97 -22.15 -8.57
CA ALA A 119 -10.67 -21.90 -7.30
C ALA A 119 -11.37 -20.53 -7.25
N THR A 120 -10.93 -19.55 -8.05
CA THR A 120 -11.55 -18.22 -8.15
C THR A 120 -13.03 -18.27 -8.54
N TYR A 121 -13.45 -19.32 -9.26
CA TYR A 121 -14.81 -19.48 -9.76
C TYR A 121 -15.69 -20.36 -8.86
N SER A 122 -15.14 -20.86 -7.75
CA SER A 122 -15.87 -21.68 -6.78
C SER A 122 -16.52 -20.81 -5.71
N SER A 123 -17.71 -21.21 -5.23
CA SER A 123 -18.34 -20.64 -4.04
C SER A 123 -17.65 -21.06 -2.74
N THR A 124 -16.92 -22.18 -2.77
CA THR A 124 -16.12 -22.74 -1.66
C THR A 124 -14.69 -22.95 -2.16
N PRO A 125 -13.90 -21.86 -2.28
CA PRO A 125 -12.61 -21.89 -2.97
C PRO A 125 -11.58 -22.77 -2.28
N TYR A 126 -11.52 -22.75 -0.95
CA TYR A 126 -10.57 -23.58 -0.19
C TYR A 126 -10.81 -25.07 -0.42
N GLU A 127 -12.05 -25.53 -0.23
CA GLU A 127 -12.43 -26.95 -0.36
C GLU A 127 -12.18 -27.46 -1.80
N ALA A 128 -12.42 -26.61 -2.81
CA ALA A 128 -12.13 -26.94 -4.21
C ALA A 128 -10.62 -27.09 -4.47
N MET A 129 -9.78 -26.25 -3.85
CA MET A 129 -8.33 -26.38 -3.92
C MET A 129 -7.86 -27.64 -3.22
N GLU A 130 -8.30 -27.87 -1.98
CA GLU A 130 -7.90 -29.01 -1.15
C GLU A 130 -8.14 -30.33 -1.90
N THR A 131 -9.35 -30.53 -2.43
CA THR A 131 -9.71 -31.71 -3.22
C THR A 131 -8.81 -31.89 -4.44
N SER A 132 -8.49 -30.80 -5.15
CA SER A 132 -7.68 -30.88 -6.37
C SER A 132 -6.20 -31.15 -6.07
N LEU A 133 -5.71 -30.64 -4.94
CA LEU A 133 -4.31 -30.78 -4.50
C LEU A 133 -4.02 -32.15 -3.87
N GLU A 134 -5.01 -32.95 -3.49
CA GLU A 134 -4.78 -34.34 -3.04
C GLU A 134 -4.00 -35.18 -4.08
N SER A 135 -4.12 -34.82 -5.36
CA SER A 135 -3.39 -35.46 -6.46
C SER A 135 -1.92 -35.02 -6.57
N ILE A 136 -1.50 -33.98 -5.85
CA ILE A 136 -0.15 -33.42 -5.87
C ILE A 136 0.58 -33.81 -4.58
N GLN A 137 1.67 -34.56 -4.69
CA GLN A 137 2.38 -35.08 -3.51
C GLN A 137 3.20 -34.02 -2.76
N ASN A 138 3.71 -33.00 -3.46
CA ASN A 138 4.74 -32.10 -2.94
C ASN A 138 4.21 -30.72 -2.51
N ILE A 139 2.90 -30.47 -2.61
CA ILE A 139 2.29 -29.19 -2.25
C ILE A 139 1.05 -29.45 -1.40
N ARG A 140 1.05 -28.91 -0.18
CA ARG A 140 -0.10 -29.00 0.73
C ARG A 140 -0.59 -27.61 1.10
N ILE A 141 -1.86 -27.54 1.49
CA ILE A 141 -2.48 -26.30 1.96
C ILE A 141 -3.23 -26.53 3.26
N ASP A 142 -3.35 -25.48 4.07
CA ASP A 142 -4.24 -25.46 5.23
C ASP A 142 -5.17 -24.24 5.20
N LYS A 143 -6.36 -24.39 5.80
CA LYS A 143 -7.39 -23.35 5.84
C LYS A 143 -6.95 -22.18 6.73
N LEU A 144 -7.31 -20.96 6.32
CA LEU A 144 -7.04 -19.75 7.07
C LEU A 144 -7.71 -19.81 8.44
N LYS A 145 -6.89 -19.88 9.49
CA LYS A 145 -7.38 -19.88 10.86
C LYS A 145 -7.91 -18.50 11.22
N LYS A 146 -9.12 -18.42 11.79
CA LYS A 146 -9.62 -17.21 12.44
C LYS A 146 -8.80 -16.95 13.70
N ILE A 147 -7.71 -16.20 13.56
CA ILE A 147 -6.90 -15.77 14.70
C ILE A 147 -7.72 -14.72 15.46
N LYS A 148 -7.84 -14.86 16.79
CA LYS A 148 -8.23 -13.74 17.66
C LYS A 148 -7.09 -12.73 17.57
N GLU A 149 -7.32 -11.68 16.79
CA GLU A 149 -6.33 -10.66 16.41
C GLU A 149 -5.72 -9.99 17.65
N ASP A 150 -4.41 -10.15 17.81
CA ASP A 150 -3.61 -9.36 18.75
C ASP A 150 -3.18 -8.05 18.05
N GLY A 151 -3.26 -6.92 18.77
CA GLY A 151 -3.48 -5.55 18.24
C GLY A 151 -2.54 -4.93 17.19
N ASP A 152 -1.45 -5.59 16.77
CA ASP A 152 -0.45 -5.06 15.80
C ASP A 152 -0.96 -5.04 14.33
N ILE A 153 -1.91 -5.94 14.00
CA ILE A 153 -2.53 -6.03 12.66
C ILE A 153 -3.52 -4.88 12.43
N ASP A 154 -4.31 -4.54 13.46
CA ASP A 154 -5.31 -3.48 13.35
C ASP A 154 -4.65 -2.11 13.14
N GLN A 155 -3.50 -1.86 13.78
CA GLN A 155 -2.78 -0.60 13.65
C GLN A 155 -2.32 -0.30 12.22
N ARG A 156 -1.72 -1.26 11.51
CA ARG A 156 -1.32 -1.06 10.10
C ARG A 156 -2.52 -0.83 9.19
N ARG A 157 -3.62 -1.56 9.43
CA ARG A 157 -4.88 -1.38 8.69
C ARG A 157 -5.47 -0.01 8.95
N ILE A 158 -5.48 0.46 10.19
CA ILE A 158 -5.93 1.79 10.59
C ILE A 158 -5.06 2.87 9.94
N VAL A 159 -3.74 2.71 9.94
CA VAL A 159 -2.81 3.65 9.29
C VAL A 159 -3.07 3.75 7.79
N LYS A 160 -3.11 2.60 7.09
CA LYS A 160 -3.38 2.54 5.65
C LYS A 160 -4.73 3.18 5.33
N LYS A 161 -5.79 2.80 6.05
CA LYS A 161 -7.14 3.36 5.90
C LYS A 161 -7.15 4.87 6.13
N THR A 162 -6.49 5.36 7.17
CA THR A 162 -6.48 6.79 7.50
C THR A 162 -5.76 7.60 6.42
N TYR A 163 -4.62 7.11 5.93
CA TYR A 163 -3.86 7.76 4.86
C TYR A 163 -4.68 7.82 3.56
N PHE A 164 -5.22 6.71 3.07
CA PHE A 164 -6.01 6.69 1.84
C PHE A 164 -7.33 7.47 1.99
N ASN A 165 -7.97 7.44 3.16
CA ASN A 165 -9.12 8.31 3.44
C ASN A 165 -8.75 9.79 3.35
N ALA A 166 -7.55 10.20 3.80
CA ALA A 166 -7.08 11.57 3.67
C ALA A 166 -6.84 11.95 2.20
N VAL A 167 -6.31 11.03 1.38
CA VAL A 167 -6.14 11.23 -0.07
C VAL A 167 -7.49 11.42 -0.76
N SER A 168 -8.42 10.46 -0.61
CA SER A 168 -9.75 10.53 -1.23
C SER A 168 -10.57 11.74 -0.74
N PHE A 169 -10.42 12.10 0.54
CA PHE A 169 -11.04 13.31 1.07
C PHE A 169 -10.48 14.57 0.41
N THR A 170 -9.15 14.67 0.27
CA THR A 170 -8.48 15.81 -0.35
C THR A 170 -8.90 15.97 -1.80
N GLU A 171 -8.94 14.87 -2.56
CA GLU A 171 -9.48 14.84 -3.92
C GLU A 171 -10.93 15.37 -3.96
N GLY A 172 -11.80 14.83 -3.11
CA GLY A 172 -13.20 15.24 -3.03
C GLY A 172 -13.37 16.72 -2.70
N VAL A 173 -12.52 17.27 -1.82
CA VAL A 173 -12.50 18.71 -1.51
C VAL A 173 -12.09 19.53 -2.73
N MET A 174 -11.00 19.15 -3.41
CA MET A 174 -10.50 19.86 -4.58
C MET A 174 -11.53 19.87 -5.72
N ASN A 175 -12.22 18.75 -5.95
CA ASN A 175 -13.27 18.64 -6.97
C ASN A 175 -14.49 19.50 -6.64
N LYS A 176 -14.92 19.53 -5.37
CA LYS A 176 -16.01 20.41 -4.90
C LYS A 176 -15.69 21.88 -5.07
N LEU A 177 -14.46 22.29 -4.76
CA LEU A 177 -14.04 23.68 -4.92
C LEU A 177 -14.01 24.09 -6.39
N LYS A 178 -13.55 23.23 -7.29
CA LYS A 178 -13.62 23.46 -8.75
C LYS A 178 -15.05 23.62 -9.24
N ALA A 179 -16.00 22.89 -8.63
CA ALA A 179 -17.43 23.00 -8.94
C ALA A 179 -18.13 24.19 -8.26
N GLY A 180 -17.43 24.98 -7.45
CA GLY A 180 -18.03 26.10 -6.69
C GLY A 180 -18.91 25.65 -5.52
N GLU A 181 -18.80 24.39 -5.10
CA GLU A 181 -19.58 23.84 -3.99
C GLU A 181 -19.01 24.23 -2.61
N LYS A 182 -19.88 24.21 -1.60
CA LYS A 182 -19.47 24.45 -0.20
C LYS A 182 -18.70 23.25 0.34
N VAL A 183 -17.54 23.51 0.94
CA VAL A 183 -16.73 22.52 1.64
C VAL A 183 -16.90 22.66 3.16
N ASN A 184 -17.08 21.53 3.84
CA ASN A 184 -17.20 21.50 5.29
C ASN A 184 -15.82 21.34 5.96
N MET A 185 -15.27 22.46 6.43
CA MET A 185 -13.95 22.49 7.10
C MET A 185 -13.90 21.69 8.41
N LYS A 186 -15.04 21.38 9.05
CA LYS A 186 -15.06 20.50 10.24
C LYS A 186 -14.72 19.06 9.90
N VAL A 187 -15.03 18.60 8.67
CA VAL A 187 -14.65 17.25 8.21
C VAL A 187 -13.15 17.21 7.95
N ALA A 188 -12.61 18.21 7.26
CA ALA A 188 -11.17 18.33 7.01
C ALA A 188 -10.35 18.31 8.31
N LYS A 189 -10.81 19.07 9.31
CA LYS A 189 -10.18 19.08 10.62
C LYS A 189 -10.15 17.69 11.26
N ARG A 190 -11.25 16.93 11.21
CA ARG A 190 -11.32 15.56 11.76
C ARG A 190 -10.36 14.59 11.06
N VAL A 191 -10.25 14.67 9.75
CA VAL A 191 -9.28 13.87 8.98
C VAL A 191 -7.85 14.16 9.43
N VAL A 192 -7.51 15.44 9.61
CA VAL A 192 -6.20 15.84 10.12
C VAL A 192 -5.99 15.42 11.57
N GLU A 193 -6.99 15.53 12.44
CA GLU A 193 -6.92 15.05 13.83
C GLU A 193 -6.57 13.55 13.89
N SER A 194 -7.17 12.74 13.02
CA SER A 194 -6.83 11.31 12.90
C SER A 194 -5.38 11.08 12.43
N MET A 195 -4.85 11.90 11.52
CA MET A 195 -3.43 11.84 11.16
C MET A 195 -2.52 12.26 12.33
N VAL A 196 -2.91 13.29 13.09
CA VAL A 196 -2.16 13.72 14.29
C VAL A 196 -2.13 12.60 15.33
N ASP A 197 -3.26 11.94 15.59
CA ASP A 197 -3.32 10.83 16.54
C ASP A 197 -2.41 9.68 16.11
N LEU A 198 -2.40 9.33 14.83
CA LEU A 198 -1.49 8.33 14.28
C LEU A 198 -0.03 8.76 14.28
N ILE A 199 0.29 10.04 14.13
CA ILE A 199 1.68 10.51 14.32
C ILE A 199 2.10 10.35 15.79
N LEU A 200 1.19 10.58 16.74
CA LEU A 200 1.49 10.44 18.16
C LEU A 200 1.64 8.98 18.61
N SER A 201 0.91 8.04 17.98
CA SER A 201 0.95 6.62 18.35
C SER A 201 1.83 5.75 17.44
N GLU A 202 1.79 5.98 16.12
CA GLU A 202 2.34 5.11 15.07
C GLU A 202 3.16 5.89 14.02
N GLU A 203 3.99 6.84 14.47
CA GLU A 203 4.76 7.78 13.61
C GLU A 203 5.44 7.08 12.42
N GLN A 204 6.17 5.99 12.69
CA GLN A 204 6.95 5.29 11.66
C GLN A 204 6.07 4.69 10.56
N LEU A 205 4.88 4.19 10.91
CA LEU A 205 3.96 3.58 9.94
C LEU A 205 3.33 4.66 9.06
N LEU A 206 2.85 5.75 9.65
CA LEU A 206 2.19 6.81 8.88
C LEU A 206 3.20 7.60 8.02
N VAL A 207 4.39 7.91 8.54
CA VAL A 207 5.47 8.52 7.74
C VAL A 207 5.91 7.56 6.62
N GLY A 208 5.94 6.26 6.87
CA GLY A 208 6.23 5.26 5.84
C GLY A 208 5.27 5.32 4.63
N MET A 209 4.02 5.75 4.83
CA MET A 209 3.06 5.92 3.74
C MET A 209 3.46 7.02 2.75
N THR A 210 4.25 8.02 3.17
CA THR A 210 4.63 9.13 2.27
C THR A 210 5.68 8.75 1.24
N ALA A 211 6.32 7.58 1.40
CA ALA A 211 7.27 7.03 0.44
C ALA A 211 6.59 6.24 -0.69
N ILE A 212 5.27 6.02 -0.61
CA ILE A 212 4.50 5.34 -1.67
C ILE A 212 4.38 6.30 -2.85
N LYS A 213 5.03 5.93 -3.97
CA LYS A 213 4.95 6.66 -5.24
C LYS A 213 3.91 5.99 -6.12
N ASP A 214 2.68 6.49 -6.12
CA ASP A 214 1.73 6.20 -7.19
C ASP A 214 2.00 7.14 -8.37
N TYR A 215 2.19 6.54 -9.55
CA TYR A 215 2.64 7.22 -10.77
C TYR A 215 1.53 8.05 -11.45
N ASP A 216 0.26 7.90 -11.05
CA ASP A 216 -0.90 8.51 -11.75
C ASP A 216 -1.67 9.59 -10.96
N GLU A 217 -1.50 9.72 -9.63
CA GLU A 217 -2.27 10.68 -8.78
C GLU A 217 -1.38 11.61 -7.94
N TYR A 218 -0.32 12.14 -8.56
CA TYR A 218 0.74 12.91 -7.89
C TYR A 218 0.24 14.07 -6.99
N THR A 219 -0.87 14.75 -7.34
CA THR A 219 -1.25 16.01 -6.67
C THR A 219 -1.88 15.82 -5.28
N TYR A 220 -2.77 14.84 -5.11
CA TYR A 220 -3.49 14.66 -3.83
C TYR A 220 -2.63 13.90 -2.82
N HIS A 221 -1.90 12.89 -3.27
CA HIS A 221 -0.88 12.21 -2.47
C HIS A 221 0.20 13.20 -1.99
N HIS A 222 0.65 14.10 -2.86
CA HIS A 222 1.60 15.15 -2.46
C HIS A 222 1.07 16.00 -1.30
N SER A 223 -0.18 16.46 -1.39
CA SER A 223 -0.81 17.28 -0.36
C SER A 223 -0.90 16.54 0.99
N VAL A 224 -1.28 15.26 0.97
CA VAL A 224 -1.31 14.42 2.17
C VAL A 224 0.09 14.17 2.72
N ASN A 225 1.07 13.91 1.87
CA ASN A 225 2.47 13.69 2.26
C ASN A 225 3.07 14.92 2.94
N VAL A 226 2.88 16.10 2.36
CA VAL A 226 3.32 17.36 2.96
C VAL A 226 2.65 17.56 4.32
N SER A 227 1.36 17.24 4.45
CA SER A 227 0.66 17.28 5.75
C SER A 227 1.26 16.32 6.77
N VAL A 228 1.44 15.04 6.43
CA VAL A 228 2.00 14.02 7.34
C VAL A 228 3.39 14.41 7.81
N LEU A 229 4.28 14.81 6.88
CA LEU A 229 5.64 15.22 7.21
C LEU A 229 5.68 16.50 8.05
N SER A 230 4.80 17.47 7.75
CA SER A 230 4.71 18.71 8.54
C SER A 230 4.27 18.43 9.97
N ILE A 231 3.28 17.55 10.17
CA ILE A 231 2.82 17.15 11.50
C ILE A 231 3.95 16.43 12.25
N ALA A 232 4.66 15.50 11.60
CA ALA A 232 5.78 14.79 12.20
C ALA A 232 6.91 15.74 12.64
N ILE A 233 7.31 16.69 11.79
CA ILE A 233 8.30 17.72 12.13
C ILE A 233 7.79 18.58 13.29
N GLY A 234 6.53 19.03 13.22
CA GLY A 234 5.87 19.80 14.27
C GLY A 234 5.89 19.09 15.63
N GLN A 235 5.67 17.77 15.63
CA GLN A 235 5.70 16.95 16.83
C GLN A 235 7.11 16.92 17.43
N LYS A 236 8.15 16.73 16.59
CA LYS A 236 9.55 16.69 17.04
C LYS A 236 10.03 18.01 17.64
N ILE A 237 9.49 19.14 17.21
CA ILE A 237 9.80 20.47 17.78
C ILE A 237 8.87 20.85 18.95
N GLY A 238 8.01 19.93 19.41
CA GLY A 238 7.21 20.10 20.62
C GLY A 238 5.92 20.92 20.45
N LEU A 239 5.35 21.00 19.24
CA LEU A 239 4.06 21.66 19.06
C LEU A 239 2.93 20.92 19.78
N SER A 240 2.00 21.68 20.35
CA SER A 240 0.79 21.11 20.98
C SER A 240 -0.10 20.39 19.96
N ARG A 241 -0.91 19.41 20.40
CA ARG A 241 -1.87 18.69 19.53
C ARG A 241 -2.77 19.63 18.71
N LYS A 242 -3.18 20.76 19.31
CA LYS A 242 -3.95 21.80 18.63
C LYS A 242 -3.14 22.44 17.48
N ALA A 243 -1.90 22.85 17.77
CA ALA A 243 -1.00 23.43 16.77
C ALA A 243 -0.64 22.42 15.67
N LEU A 244 -0.46 21.15 16.00
CA LEU A 244 -0.26 20.07 15.03
C LEU A 244 -1.45 19.91 14.07
N THR A 245 -2.67 19.98 14.62
CA THR A 245 -3.90 19.90 13.82
C THR A 245 -4.01 21.09 12.87
N GLU A 246 -3.67 22.29 13.34
CA GLU A 246 -3.67 23.51 12.51
C GLU A 246 -2.59 23.44 11.42
N LEU A 247 -1.38 23.02 11.78
CA LEU A 247 -0.26 22.82 10.85
C LEU A 247 -0.61 21.80 9.77
N GLY A 248 -1.15 20.64 10.15
CA GLY A 248 -1.59 19.61 9.20
C GLY A 248 -2.67 20.12 8.26
N LEU A 249 -3.64 20.89 8.76
CA LEU A 249 -4.71 21.45 7.92
C LEU A 249 -4.17 22.47 6.90
N VAL A 250 -3.24 23.33 7.31
CA VAL A 250 -2.60 24.30 6.41
C VAL A 250 -1.74 23.57 5.38
N ALA A 251 -0.94 22.59 5.80
CA ALA A 251 -0.10 21.80 4.93
C ALA A 251 -0.90 20.99 3.89
N LEU A 252 -2.04 20.41 4.30
CA LEU A 252 -2.94 19.66 3.41
C LEU A 252 -3.51 20.52 2.28
N PHE A 253 -3.71 21.81 2.52
CA PHE A 253 -4.29 22.74 1.55
C PHE A 253 -3.31 23.82 1.07
N HIS A 254 -2.00 23.64 1.28
CA HIS A 254 -1.01 24.68 0.99
C HIS A 254 -1.03 25.13 -0.48
N ASP A 255 -1.28 24.19 -1.38
CA ASP A 255 -1.29 24.39 -2.83
C ASP A 255 -2.69 24.63 -3.41
N ILE A 256 -3.72 24.80 -2.58
CA ILE A 256 -5.12 24.97 -3.04
C ILE A 256 -5.29 26.18 -3.97
N GLY A 257 -4.47 27.22 -3.81
CA GLY A 257 -4.50 28.39 -4.67
C GLY A 257 -4.01 28.15 -6.10
N LYS A 258 -3.38 27.01 -6.40
CA LYS A 258 -3.03 26.62 -7.77
C LYS A 258 -4.27 26.43 -8.65
N MET A 259 -5.45 26.26 -8.07
CA MET A 259 -6.72 26.20 -8.82
C MET A 259 -7.06 27.50 -9.56
N GLU A 260 -6.50 28.64 -9.12
CA GLU A 260 -6.70 29.95 -9.77
C GLU A 260 -5.68 30.19 -10.92
N ILE A 261 -4.71 29.29 -11.11
CA ILE A 261 -3.72 29.39 -12.19
C ILE A 261 -4.32 28.76 -13.47
N PRO A 262 -4.27 29.45 -14.64
CA PRO A 262 -4.64 28.86 -15.92
C PRO A 262 -3.90 27.55 -16.20
N LYS A 263 -4.59 26.53 -16.74
CA LYS A 263 -4.00 25.20 -16.97
C LYS A 263 -2.84 25.24 -17.95
N GLU A 264 -2.91 26.14 -18.92
CA GLU A 264 -1.91 26.38 -19.95
C GLU A 264 -0.58 26.87 -19.34
N ILE A 265 -0.67 27.60 -18.23
CA ILE A 265 0.48 28.01 -17.43
C ILE A 265 0.88 26.86 -16.51
N LEU A 266 -0.04 26.31 -15.73
CA LEU A 266 0.29 25.33 -14.68
C LEU A 266 0.97 24.05 -15.22
N ASN A 267 0.55 23.57 -16.40
CA ASN A 267 1.03 22.32 -16.99
C ASN A 267 2.02 22.52 -18.15
N LYS A 268 2.56 23.74 -18.31
CA LYS A 268 3.50 24.05 -19.39
C LYS A 268 4.77 23.17 -19.26
N PRO A 269 5.20 22.46 -20.33
CA PRO A 269 6.39 21.60 -20.28
C PRO A 269 7.71 22.37 -20.38
N THR A 270 7.67 23.67 -20.67
CA THR A 270 8.85 24.54 -20.79
C THR A 270 8.98 25.47 -19.60
N ALA A 271 10.12 26.15 -19.48
CA ALA A 271 10.30 27.19 -18.47
C ALA A 271 9.23 28.29 -18.56
N PHE A 272 8.89 28.85 -17.40
CA PHE A 272 7.96 29.97 -17.28
C PHE A 272 8.61 31.27 -17.72
N THR A 273 7.86 32.14 -18.38
CA THR A 273 8.24 33.55 -18.56
C THR A 273 8.16 34.30 -17.23
N GLU A 274 8.72 35.51 -17.16
CA GLU A 274 8.62 36.34 -15.95
C GLU A 274 7.16 36.66 -15.57
N GLU A 275 6.30 36.87 -16.57
CA GLU A 275 4.86 37.08 -16.40
C GLU A 275 4.18 35.84 -15.83
N GLU A 276 4.43 34.67 -16.41
CA GLU A 276 3.89 33.38 -15.95
C GLU A 276 4.36 33.07 -14.51
N TRP A 277 5.63 33.35 -14.22
CA TRP A 277 6.19 33.19 -12.88
C TRP A 277 5.54 34.12 -11.86
N ARG A 278 5.22 35.37 -12.25
CA ARG A 278 4.44 36.30 -11.41
C ARG A 278 3.05 35.77 -11.09
N VAL A 279 2.40 35.07 -12.02
CA VAL A 279 1.11 34.41 -11.80
C VAL A 279 1.26 33.23 -10.83
N ILE A 280 2.24 32.35 -11.05
CA ILE A 280 2.49 31.19 -10.18
C ILE A 280 2.77 31.64 -8.74
N LYS A 281 3.57 32.68 -8.53
CA LYS A 281 3.88 33.22 -7.20
C LYS A 281 2.66 33.74 -6.41
N ARG A 282 1.51 33.93 -7.05
CA ARG A 282 0.27 34.36 -6.38
C ARG A 282 -0.52 33.21 -5.75
N HIS A 283 -0.21 31.94 -6.07
CA HIS A 283 -0.95 30.81 -5.51
C HIS A 283 -1.00 30.74 -3.98
N PRO A 284 0.03 31.14 -3.19
CA PRO A 284 -0.09 31.10 -1.74
C PRO A 284 -1.12 32.14 -1.24
N TYR A 285 -1.15 33.32 -1.85
CA TYR A 285 -2.12 34.37 -1.55
C TYR A 285 -3.55 33.92 -1.88
N TRP A 286 -3.75 33.31 -3.05
CA TRP A 286 -5.04 32.75 -3.42
C TRP A 286 -5.45 31.59 -2.52
N GLY A 287 -4.51 30.74 -2.13
CA GLY A 287 -4.76 29.65 -1.18
C GLY A 287 -5.24 30.18 0.16
N ALA A 288 -4.58 31.20 0.70
CA ALA A 288 -5.00 31.88 1.92
C ALA A 288 -6.41 32.48 1.79
N CYS A 289 -6.70 33.18 0.68
CA CYS A 289 -8.03 33.72 0.41
C CYS A 289 -9.11 32.62 0.40
N THR A 290 -8.84 31.49 -0.23
CA THR A 290 -9.77 30.35 -0.31
C THR A 290 -10.03 29.75 1.07
N ILE A 291 -8.98 29.52 1.86
CA ILE A 291 -9.11 28.97 3.22
C ILE A 291 -9.91 29.92 4.12
N LEU A 292 -9.68 31.23 4.03
CA LEU A 292 -10.39 32.22 4.84
C LEU A 292 -11.88 32.28 4.48
N LYS A 293 -12.21 32.27 3.18
CA LYS A 293 -13.60 32.14 2.71
C LYS A 293 -14.28 30.88 3.24
N LEU A 294 -13.58 29.74 3.22
CA LEU A 294 -14.08 28.47 3.74
C LEU A 294 -14.31 28.48 5.26
N LYS A 295 -13.60 29.35 5.99
CA LYS A 295 -13.84 29.61 7.42
C LYS A 295 -14.95 30.65 7.66
N GLY A 296 -15.59 31.15 6.61
CA GLY A 296 -16.61 32.20 6.72
C GLY A 296 -16.05 33.58 7.03
N ILE A 297 -14.75 33.79 6.82
CA ILE A 297 -14.08 35.07 7.00
C ILE A 297 -14.09 35.80 5.65
N ASP A 298 -14.80 36.92 5.59
CA ASP A 298 -14.92 37.72 4.36
C ASP A 298 -13.64 38.53 4.09
N ARG A 299 -13.41 38.89 2.82
CA ARG A 299 -12.28 39.72 2.37
C ARG A 299 -12.17 41.04 3.11
N THR A 300 -13.27 41.62 3.57
CA THR A 300 -13.26 42.85 4.38
C THR A 300 -12.55 42.71 5.72
N SER A 301 -12.43 41.48 6.26
CA SER A 301 -11.73 41.18 7.50
C SER A 301 -10.24 40.87 7.31
N ILE A 302 -9.80 40.75 6.05
CA ILE A 302 -8.41 40.42 5.66
C ILE A 302 -7.79 41.71 5.13
N ARG A 303 -7.38 42.59 6.04
CA ARG A 303 -6.62 43.81 5.72
C ARG A 303 -5.15 43.61 6.05
#